data_AF-T0SY34-F1
#
_entry.id   AF-T0SY34-F1
#
_cell.length_a   1.000
_cell.length_b   1.000
_cell.length_c   1.000
_cell.angle_alpha   90.00
_cell.angle_beta   90.00
_cell.angle_gamma   90.00
#
_symmetry.space_group_name_H-M   'P 1'
#
loop_
_entity.id
_entity.type
_entity.pdbx_description
1 polymer ?
#
loop_
_entity_poly.entity_id
_entity_poly.type
_entity_poly.pdbx_seq_one_letter_code
_entity_poly.pdbx_strand_id
1 'polypeptide(L)'
;MKKLALLLILASSAFAKFPDESDARIKFKHVKGLPTAKNLIALNAAKNFEGFDYDLTKGKIEAAMYNMKIDKVEELKQETLELLMRVSTVEKLNMDRSEPIAVEGLINEIKLIESQLENIDIDTINFEGLDLIKEQIENKTFDLEELLVEL
;
A
#
# COMPACT_ATOMS: atom_id res chain seq x y z
N MET A 1 -22.23 8.55 37.03
CA MET A 1 -21.94 7.76 35.82
C MET A 1 -20.94 8.49 34.93
N LYS A 2 -19.70 8.62 35.44
CA LYS A 2 -18.54 9.18 34.74
C LYS A 2 -17.60 8.01 34.51
N LYS A 3 -17.50 7.46 33.29
CA LYS A 3 -16.49 6.48 32.83
C LYS A 3 -16.93 5.88 31.48
N LEU A 4 -16.95 6.68 30.41
CA LEU A 4 -16.93 6.17 29.03
C LEU A 4 -16.49 7.22 28.01
N ALA A 5 -15.89 8.33 28.47
CA ALA A 5 -15.36 9.41 27.64
C ALA A 5 -13.82 9.37 27.52
N LEU A 6 -13.16 8.26 27.89
CA LEU A 6 -11.69 8.16 27.95
C LEU A 6 -11.10 7.10 27.02
N LEU A 7 -11.89 6.52 26.12
CA LEU A 7 -11.42 5.54 25.11
C LEU A 7 -11.42 6.11 23.68
N LEU A 8 -11.46 7.44 23.56
CA LEU A 8 -11.38 8.16 22.29
C LEU A 8 -10.11 9.03 22.16
N ILE A 9 -9.10 8.79 23.01
CA ILE A 9 -7.87 9.59 23.06
C ILE A 9 -6.65 8.85 22.47
N LEU A 10 -6.77 7.61 21.99
CA LEU A 10 -5.61 6.81 21.54
C LEU A 10 -5.61 6.38 20.06
N ALA A 11 -6.05 7.24 19.15
CA ALA A 11 -5.79 7.01 17.72
C ALA A 11 -5.45 8.30 16.93
N SER A 12 -4.91 9.32 17.59
CA SER A 12 -4.51 10.57 16.92
C SER A 12 -3.29 11.19 17.58
N SER A 13 -2.10 10.68 17.31
CA SER A 13 -0.90 11.53 17.29
C SER A 13 -0.90 12.37 16.00
N ALA A 14 -1.90 13.24 15.88
CA ALA A 14 -1.97 14.42 15.00
C ALA A 14 -3.44 14.88 14.94
N PHE A 15 -3.99 15.40 16.03
CA PHE A 15 -4.94 16.54 16.03
C PHE A 15 -5.27 16.86 17.48
N ALA A 16 -4.34 17.53 18.14
CA ALA A 16 -4.62 18.24 19.38
C ALA A 16 -5.33 19.56 19.06
N LYS A 17 -6.24 19.94 19.97
CA LYS A 17 -7.04 21.17 20.09
C LYS A 17 -8.35 21.24 19.32
N PHE A 18 -9.43 20.85 19.97
CA PHE A 18 -10.65 21.65 20.05
C PHE A 18 -11.28 21.50 21.46
N PRO A 19 -11.49 22.58 22.23
CA PRO A 19 -12.20 22.56 23.49
C PRO A 19 -13.58 23.22 23.31
N ASP A 20 -14.61 22.49 22.87
CA ASP A 20 -16.01 22.83 23.18
C ASP A 20 -16.98 21.73 22.72
N GLU A 21 -18.02 21.45 23.52
CA GLU A 21 -19.02 20.38 23.28
C GLU A 21 -19.95 20.66 22.09
N SER A 22 -19.78 21.79 21.39
CA SER A 22 -20.50 22.12 20.15
C SER A 22 -19.85 21.61 18.86
N ASP A 23 -18.61 21.10 18.94
CA ASP A 23 -17.82 20.61 17.79
C ASP A 23 -18.06 19.12 17.44
N ALA A 24 -18.88 18.40 18.21
CA ALA A 24 -19.31 17.02 17.90
C ALA A 24 -20.24 16.93 16.68
N ARG A 25 -20.58 18.06 16.04
CA ARG A 25 -21.07 18.08 14.66
C ARG A 25 -19.91 17.79 13.73
N ILE A 26 -19.47 16.54 13.69
CA ILE A 26 -18.52 16.04 12.70
C ILE A 26 -19.17 16.23 11.33
N LYS A 27 -18.89 17.38 10.72
CA LYS A 27 -19.10 17.60 9.29
C LYS A 27 -18.16 16.61 8.60
N PHE A 28 -18.68 15.45 8.22
CA PHE A 28 -18.08 14.52 7.25
C PHE A 28 -17.88 15.14 5.84
N LYS A 29 -17.87 16.48 5.73
CA LYS A 29 -17.59 17.21 4.49
C LYS A 29 -16.10 17.22 4.13
N HIS A 30 -15.21 16.86 5.05
CA HIS A 30 -13.75 16.97 4.87
C HIS A 30 -12.99 15.78 5.46
N VAL A 31 -13.42 14.53 5.24
CA VAL A 31 -12.51 13.38 5.43
C VAL A 31 -11.56 13.33 4.23
N LYS A 32 -10.64 14.29 4.15
CA LYS A 32 -9.44 14.22 3.31
C LYS A 32 -8.41 13.41 4.08
N GLY A 33 -8.58 12.10 4.07
CA GLY A 33 -7.66 11.14 4.69
C GLY A 33 -7.90 9.79 4.06
N LEU A 34 -6.83 9.08 3.71
CA LEU A 34 -6.88 7.85 2.91
C LEU A 34 -8.00 6.90 3.40
N PRO A 35 -8.80 6.33 2.48
CA PRO A 35 -9.68 5.20 2.74
C PRO A 35 -8.89 4.03 3.33
N THR A 36 -8.94 3.85 4.66
CA THR A 36 -8.23 2.77 5.36
C THR A 36 -9.21 1.83 6.06
N ALA A 37 -8.74 0.64 6.45
CA ALA A 37 -9.50 -0.25 7.35
C ALA A 37 -9.95 0.47 8.64
N LYS A 38 -9.19 1.47 9.11
CA LYS A 38 -9.56 2.33 10.25
C LYS A 38 -10.80 3.18 9.95
N ASN A 39 -11.02 3.60 8.71
CA ASN A 39 -12.22 4.34 8.30
C ASN A 39 -13.46 3.44 8.31
N LEU A 40 -13.33 2.15 7.97
CA LEU A 40 -14.44 1.18 8.09
C LEU A 40 -14.79 0.88 9.57
N ILE A 41 -13.79 0.83 10.45
CA ILE A 41 -14.01 0.68 11.89
C ILE A 41 -14.73 1.91 12.46
N ALA A 42 -14.28 3.12 12.10
CA ALA A 42 -14.92 4.37 12.49
C ALA A 42 -16.36 4.49 11.94
N LEU A 43 -16.59 4.03 10.71
CA LEU A 43 -17.90 3.95 10.08
C LEU A 43 -18.85 3.02 10.86
N ASN A 44 -18.37 1.86 11.29
CA ASN A 44 -19.17 0.92 12.09
C ASN A 44 -19.60 1.51 13.44
N ALA A 45 -18.75 2.33 14.07
CA ALA A 45 -19.10 3.07 15.28
C ALA A 45 -20.16 4.16 15.03
N ALA A 46 -20.27 4.65 13.79
CA ALA A 46 -21.20 5.71 13.39
C ALA A 46 -22.56 5.19 12.87
N LYS A 47 -22.76 3.87 12.76
CA LYS A 47 -23.94 3.26 12.09
C LYS A 47 -25.30 3.65 12.68
N ASN A 48 -25.36 3.99 13.97
CA ASN A 48 -26.61 4.30 14.68
C ASN A 48 -26.87 5.81 14.85
N PHE A 49 -26.08 6.68 14.22
CA PHE A 49 -26.31 8.13 14.29
C PHE A 49 -27.50 8.52 13.40
N GLU A 50 -28.43 9.28 13.98
CA GLU A 50 -29.61 9.76 13.27
C GLU A 50 -29.22 10.66 12.08
N GLY A 51 -29.77 10.40 10.91
CA GLY A 51 -29.46 11.12 9.67
C GLY A 51 -28.16 10.72 8.97
N PHE A 52 -27.46 9.68 9.45
CA PHE A 52 -26.27 9.15 8.80
C PHE A 52 -26.62 8.09 7.75
N ASP A 53 -26.24 8.31 6.49
CA ASP A 53 -26.38 7.33 5.42
C ASP A 53 -25.17 6.39 5.41
N TYR A 54 -25.29 5.32 6.18
CA TYR A 54 -24.25 4.32 6.36
C TYR A 54 -23.89 3.60 5.06
N ASP A 55 -24.87 3.18 4.27
CA ASP A 55 -24.64 2.40 3.06
C ASP A 55 -23.95 3.23 1.97
N LEU A 56 -24.37 4.49 1.80
CA LEU A 56 -23.69 5.41 0.88
C LEU A 56 -22.24 5.69 1.30
N THR A 57 -21.99 5.86 2.59
CA THR A 57 -20.63 6.15 3.10
C THR A 57 -19.74 4.91 3.02
N LYS A 58 -20.29 3.73 3.30
CA LYS A 58 -19.61 2.44 3.15
C LYS A 58 -19.17 2.23 1.70
N GLY A 59 -20.07 2.37 0.74
CA GLY A 59 -19.76 2.19 -0.68
C GLY A 59 -18.69 3.15 -1.19
N LYS A 60 -18.68 4.41 -0.71
CA LYS A 60 -17.62 5.38 -1.03
C LYS A 60 -16.25 4.97 -0.50
N ILE A 61 -16.20 4.44 0.72
CA ILE A 61 -14.94 3.97 1.32
C ILE A 61 -14.44 2.73 0.57
N GLU A 62 -15.31 1.77 0.28
CA GLU A 62 -14.96 0.56 -0.46
C GLU A 62 -14.46 0.87 -1.88
N ALA A 63 -15.15 1.74 -2.62
CA ALA A 63 -14.71 2.18 -3.95
C ALA A 63 -13.36 2.89 -3.92
N ALA A 64 -13.12 3.72 -2.89
CA ALA A 64 -11.86 4.43 -2.78
C ALA A 64 -10.71 3.51 -2.33
N MET A 65 -10.97 2.50 -1.49
CA MET A 65 -10.01 1.44 -1.17
C MET A 65 -9.66 0.62 -2.42
N TYR A 66 -10.65 0.29 -3.25
CA TYR A 66 -10.44 -0.44 -4.50
C TYR A 66 -9.50 0.33 -5.45
N ASN A 67 -9.76 1.62 -5.68
CA ASN A 67 -8.88 2.46 -6.50
C ASN A 67 -7.46 2.54 -5.93
N MET A 68 -7.30 2.64 -4.61
CA MET A 68 -5.97 2.62 -3.99
C MET A 68 -5.21 1.31 -4.22
N LYS A 69 -5.90 0.16 -4.26
CA LYS A 69 -5.26 -1.11 -4.60
C LYS A 69 -4.80 -1.11 -6.06
N ILE A 70 -5.61 -0.57 -6.98
CA ILE A 70 -5.22 -0.41 -8.40
C ILE A 70 -3.95 0.44 -8.50
N ASP A 71 -3.97 1.62 -7.90
CA ASP A 71 -2.84 2.55 -7.95
C ASP A 71 -1.56 1.90 -7.40
N LYS A 72 -1.67 1.16 -6.29
CA LYS A 72 -0.54 0.45 -5.69
C LYS A 72 -0.04 -0.70 -6.56
N VAL A 73 -0.92 -1.47 -7.20
CA VAL A 73 -0.48 -2.53 -8.13
C VAL A 73 0.23 -1.93 -9.33
N GLU A 74 -0.23 -0.80 -9.84
CA GLU A 74 0.43 -0.09 -10.95
C GLU A 74 1.81 0.44 -10.54
N GLU A 75 1.95 1.01 -9.33
CA GLU A 75 3.25 1.41 -8.76
C GLU A 75 4.22 0.21 -8.71
N LEU A 76 3.79 -0.93 -8.17
CA LEU A 76 4.63 -2.13 -8.07
C LEU A 76 5.02 -2.70 -9.44
N LYS A 77 4.13 -2.61 -10.45
CA LYS A 77 4.45 -2.98 -11.83
C LYS A 77 5.54 -2.10 -12.42
N GLN A 78 5.48 -0.78 -12.16
CA GLN A 78 6.49 0.16 -12.62
C GLN A 78 7.84 -0.10 -11.95
N GLU A 79 7.87 -0.30 -10.62
CA GLU A 79 9.09 -0.66 -9.88
C GLU A 79 9.70 -1.98 -10.41
N THR A 80 8.86 -2.99 -10.66
CA THR A 80 9.32 -4.29 -11.19
C THR A 80 9.90 -4.16 -12.61
N LEU A 81 9.25 -3.37 -13.47
CA LEU A 81 9.73 -3.10 -14.82
C LEU A 81 11.07 -2.36 -14.80
N GLU A 82 11.22 -1.36 -13.94
CA GLU A 82 12.50 -0.65 -13.75
C GLU A 82 13.59 -1.63 -13.32
N LEU A 83 13.29 -2.52 -12.38
CA LEU A 83 14.23 -3.53 -11.91
C LEU A 83 14.64 -4.50 -13.02
N LEU A 84 13.69 -4.96 -13.86
CA LEU A 84 13.98 -5.77 -15.05
C LEU A 84 14.90 -5.06 -16.05
N MET A 85 14.67 -3.76 -16.28
CA MET A 85 15.53 -2.96 -17.16
C MET A 85 16.95 -2.81 -16.59
N ARG A 86 17.07 -2.59 -15.28
CA ARG A 86 18.36 -2.47 -14.60
C ARG A 86 19.14 -3.79 -14.64
N VAL A 87 18.51 -4.93 -14.31
CA VAL A 87 19.20 -6.24 -14.37
C VAL A 87 19.59 -6.62 -15.79
N SER A 88 18.78 -6.30 -16.81
CA SER A 88 19.16 -6.51 -18.21
C SER A 88 20.36 -5.65 -18.63
N THR A 89 20.50 -4.47 -18.03
CA THR A 89 21.67 -3.60 -18.26
C THR A 89 22.92 -4.22 -17.65
N VAL A 90 22.84 -4.74 -16.42
CA VAL A 90 23.92 -5.49 -15.75
C VAL A 90 24.31 -6.71 -16.58
N GLU A 91 23.34 -7.50 -17.04
CA GLU A 91 23.57 -8.66 -17.90
C GLU A 91 24.40 -8.30 -19.13
N LYS A 92 24.04 -7.22 -19.84
CA LYS A 92 24.76 -6.74 -21.03
C LYS A 92 26.18 -6.29 -20.71
N LEU A 93 26.37 -5.51 -19.64
CA LEU A 93 27.71 -5.06 -19.22
C LEU A 93 28.61 -6.22 -18.81
N ASN A 94 28.01 -7.31 -18.35
CA ASN A 94 28.70 -8.49 -17.87
C ASN A 94 29.13 -9.46 -18.98
N MET A 95 28.56 -9.37 -20.20
CA MET A 95 28.80 -10.34 -21.29
C MET A 95 30.26 -10.38 -21.77
N ASP A 96 30.97 -9.25 -21.72
CA ASP A 96 32.35 -9.13 -22.24
C ASP A 96 33.43 -9.40 -21.17
N ARG A 97 33.03 -9.74 -19.94
CA ARG A 97 33.98 -10.05 -18.86
C ARG A 97 34.59 -11.44 -19.07
N SER A 98 35.84 -11.60 -18.66
CA SER A 98 36.51 -12.91 -18.66
C SER A 98 35.81 -13.92 -17.75
N GLU A 99 35.21 -13.44 -16.67
CA GLU A 99 34.41 -14.22 -15.72
C GLU A 99 33.08 -13.47 -15.48
N PRO A 100 32.02 -13.79 -16.25
CA PRO A 100 30.72 -13.16 -16.08
C PRO A 100 30.08 -13.53 -14.73
N ILE A 101 29.53 -12.54 -14.04
CA ILE A 101 28.69 -12.75 -12.84
C ILE A 101 27.38 -13.43 -13.24
N ALA A 102 26.88 -14.36 -12.42
CA ALA A 102 25.61 -15.01 -12.66
C ALA A 102 24.43 -14.07 -12.33
N VAL A 103 23.69 -13.62 -13.34
CA VAL A 103 22.51 -12.74 -13.19
C VAL A 103 21.17 -13.43 -13.51
N GLU A 104 21.21 -14.60 -14.14
CA GLU A 104 20.01 -15.32 -14.62
C GLU A 104 19.04 -15.69 -13.49
N GLY A 105 19.57 -16.06 -12.32
CA GLY A 105 18.76 -16.37 -11.14
C GLY A 105 17.90 -15.18 -10.72
N LEU A 106 18.51 -13.99 -10.63
CA LEU A 106 17.82 -12.75 -10.28
C LEU A 106 16.77 -12.37 -11.34
N ILE A 107 17.09 -12.51 -12.63
CA ILE A 107 16.13 -12.24 -13.72
C ILE A 107 14.88 -13.13 -13.58
N ASN A 108 15.07 -14.43 -13.31
CA ASN A 108 13.96 -15.36 -13.16
C ASN A 108 13.08 -15.02 -11.96
N GLU A 109 13.68 -14.63 -10.83
CA GLU A 109 12.93 -14.22 -9.64
C GLU A 109 12.14 -12.93 -9.87
N ILE A 110 12.70 -11.93 -10.56
CA ILE A 110 11.98 -10.70 -10.88
C ILE A 110 10.82 -11.00 -11.85
N LYS A 111 10.99 -11.89 -12.83
CA LYS A 111 9.90 -12.33 -13.72
C LYS A 111 8.78 -13.06 -12.99
N LEU A 112 9.10 -13.78 -11.92
CA LEU A 112 8.06 -14.38 -11.07
C LEU A 112 7.23 -13.30 -10.36
N ILE A 113 7.86 -12.23 -9.88
CA ILE A 113 7.16 -11.08 -9.29
C ILE A 113 6.27 -10.39 -10.35
N GLU A 114 6.80 -10.16 -11.55
CA GLU A 114 6.04 -9.61 -12.69
C GLU A 114 4.79 -10.45 -12.96
N SER A 115 4.95 -11.78 -13.07
CA SER A 115 3.83 -12.69 -13.28
C SER A 115 2.83 -12.70 -12.11
N GLN A 116 3.30 -12.59 -10.86
CA GLN A 116 2.40 -12.43 -9.72
C GLN A 116 1.56 -11.16 -9.86
N LEU A 117 2.18 -10.01 -10.16
CA LEU A 117 1.52 -8.71 -10.34
C LEU A 117 0.51 -8.70 -11.50
N GLU A 118 0.81 -9.40 -12.60
CA GLU A 118 -0.11 -9.56 -13.73
C GLU A 118 -1.37 -10.34 -13.36
N ASN A 119 -1.26 -11.26 -12.41
CA ASN A 119 -2.33 -12.17 -12.01
C ASN A 119 -3.03 -11.77 -10.69
N ILE A 120 -2.74 -10.58 -10.15
CA ILE A 120 -3.43 -10.09 -8.95
C ILE A 120 -4.90 -9.86 -9.24
N ASP A 121 -5.74 -10.47 -8.41
CA ASP A 121 -7.15 -10.11 -8.28
C ASP A 121 -7.32 -8.94 -7.30
N ILE A 122 -7.62 -7.76 -7.84
CA ILE A 122 -7.79 -6.50 -7.08
C ILE A 122 -8.95 -6.59 -6.09
N ASP A 123 -9.99 -7.36 -6.41
CA ASP A 123 -11.19 -7.49 -5.57
C ASP A 123 -10.82 -8.17 -4.25
N THR A 124 -9.98 -9.21 -4.31
CA THR A 124 -9.68 -10.07 -3.17
C THR A 124 -8.36 -9.74 -2.46
N ILE A 125 -7.37 -9.17 -3.15
CA ILE A 125 -6.08 -8.84 -2.55
C ILE A 125 -6.23 -7.81 -1.41
N ASN A 126 -5.54 -8.00 -0.29
CA ASN A 126 -5.49 -7.01 0.79
C ASN A 126 -4.20 -6.17 0.69
N PHE A 127 -4.12 -5.07 1.45
CA PHE A 127 -2.95 -4.21 1.41
C PHE A 127 -1.67 -4.89 1.91
N GLU A 128 -1.78 -5.82 2.86
CA GLU A 128 -0.66 -6.60 3.40
C GLU A 128 -0.05 -7.51 2.32
N GLY A 129 -0.86 -8.16 1.49
CA GLY A 129 -0.37 -8.94 0.35
C GLY A 129 0.38 -8.06 -0.67
N LEU A 130 -0.07 -6.82 -0.88
CA LEU A 130 0.66 -5.86 -1.71
C LEU A 130 1.95 -5.38 -1.06
N ASP A 131 1.99 -5.22 0.28
CA ASP A 131 3.21 -4.88 1.02
C ASP A 131 4.26 -6.00 0.94
N LEU A 132 3.84 -7.27 1.01
CA LEU A 132 4.73 -8.42 0.85
C LEU A 132 5.38 -8.48 -0.53
N ILE A 133 4.63 -8.13 -1.59
CA ILE A 133 5.19 -8.05 -2.94
C ILE A 133 6.20 -6.90 -3.01
N LYS A 134 5.91 -5.74 -2.40
CA LYS A 134 6.86 -4.62 -2.31
C LYS A 134 8.16 -5.05 -1.64
N GLU A 135 8.08 -5.75 -0.51
CA GLU A 135 9.26 -6.29 0.19
C GLU A 135 10.10 -7.22 -0.71
N GLN A 136 9.45 -8.04 -1.54
CA GLN A 136 10.17 -8.86 -2.52
C GLN A 136 10.91 -8.02 -3.57
N ILE A 137 10.27 -6.96 -4.11
CA ILE A 137 10.91 -6.03 -5.06
C ILE A 137 12.11 -5.32 -4.40
N GLU A 138 11.96 -4.86 -3.16
CA GLU A 138 13.03 -4.21 -2.39
C GLU A 138 14.21 -5.17 -2.17
N ASN A 139 13.94 -6.43 -1.79
CA ASN A 139 14.98 -7.45 -1.66
C ASN A 139 15.71 -7.71 -2.97
N LYS A 140 14.99 -7.84 -4.10
CA LYS A 140 15.62 -8.02 -5.42
C LYS A 140 16.40 -6.79 -5.88
N THR A 141 16.00 -5.60 -5.44
CA THR A 141 16.77 -4.37 -5.68
C THR A 141 18.09 -4.40 -4.94
N PHE A 142 18.08 -4.84 -3.67
CA PHE A 142 19.29 -5.04 -2.89
C PHE A 142 20.21 -6.11 -3.51
N ASP A 143 19.68 -7.26 -3.91
CA ASP A 143 20.44 -8.31 -4.60
C ASP A 143 21.12 -7.75 -5.88
N LEU A 144 20.42 -6.91 -6.65
CA LEU A 144 20.99 -6.26 -7.83
C LEU A 144 22.13 -5.29 -7.48
N GLU A 145 21.99 -4.55 -6.38
CA GLU A 145 23.02 -3.62 -5.91
C GLU A 145 24.30 -4.36 -5.50
N GLU A 146 24.18 -5.54 -4.88
CA GLU A 146 25.33 -6.40 -4.60
C GLU A 146 26.04 -6.82 -5.89
N LEU A 147 25.30 -7.28 -6.91
CA LEU A 147 25.87 -7.65 -8.21
C LEU A 147 26.55 -6.47 -8.92
N LEU A 148 26.01 -5.26 -8.78
CA LEU A 148 26.59 -4.04 -9.34
C LEU A 148 27.95 -3.69 -8.70
N VAL A 149 28.17 -4.05 -7.44
CA VAL A 149 29.47 -3.84 -6.75
C VAL A 149 30.52 -4.84 -7.25
N GLU A 150 30.10 -6.03 -7.70
CA GLU A 150 30.99 -7.05 -8.25
C GLU A 150 31.41 -6.79 -9.71
N LEU A 151 30.71 -5.90 -10.41
CA LEU A 151 31.03 -5.49 -11.79
C LEU A 151 32.30 -4.63 -11.86
#